data_AF-A0A1X6NKN3-F1
#
_entry.id   AF-A0A1X6NKN3-F1
#
_cell.length_a   1.000
_cell.length_b   1.000
_cell.length_c   1.000
_cell.angle_alpha   90.00
_cell.angle_beta   90.00
_cell.angle_gamma   90.00
#
_symmetry.space_group_name_H-M   'P 1'
#
loop_
_entity.id
_entity.type
_entity.pdbx_description
1 polymer ?
#
loop_
_entity_poly.entity_id
_entity_poly.type
_entity_poly.pdbx_seq_one_letter_code
_entity_poly.pdbx_strand_id
1 'polypeptide(L)'
;MAALGVPFVWSPPITFLAVFMTVYAVIIALAKDLPDVAGDVRYGVATFASRLGVARACKVVVGLMGANYVMAVAVALLAPAGAIRRGVCGVAHALLGGVLAWRYRQLDPTDADSVKRFYNRDVWGLFYAEYALFPFV
;
A
#
# COMPACT_ATOMS: atom_id res chain seq x y z
N MET A 1 29.00 -6.23 12.63
CA MET A 1 30.11 -5.90 11.71
C MET A 1 29.65 -6.18 10.31
N ALA A 2 29.70 -5.19 9.40
CA ALA A 2 29.45 -5.45 7.98
C ALA A 2 30.65 -6.21 7.37
N ALA A 3 30.40 -7.14 6.47
CA ALA A 3 31.42 -8.04 5.87
C ALA A 3 32.58 -7.31 5.15
N LEU A 4 32.44 -6.00 4.93
CA LEU A 4 33.41 -5.15 4.22
C LEU A 4 34.16 -4.18 5.15
N GLY A 5 33.96 -4.22 6.47
CA GLY A 5 34.63 -3.34 7.42
C GLY A 5 34.23 -1.85 7.35
N VAL A 6 33.37 -1.47 6.41
CA VAL A 6 32.79 -0.13 6.31
C VAL A 6 31.58 0.03 7.25
N PRO A 7 31.40 1.21 7.88
CA PRO A 7 30.22 1.48 8.68
C PRO A 7 28.98 1.45 7.79
N PHE A 8 27.96 0.69 8.20
CA PHE A 8 26.66 0.72 7.56
C PHE A 8 25.98 2.06 7.87
N VAL A 9 25.68 2.82 6.83
CA VAL A 9 24.96 4.09 6.93
C VAL A 9 23.59 3.93 6.29
N TRP A 10 22.55 4.22 7.05
CA TRP A 10 21.18 4.25 6.53
C TRP A 10 21.06 5.36 5.48
N SER A 11 20.76 4.96 4.24
CA SER A 11 20.43 5.87 3.16
C SER A 11 18.99 6.34 3.33
N PRO A 12 18.69 7.66 3.34
CA PRO A 12 17.32 8.15 3.56
C PRO A 12 16.29 7.57 2.58
N PRO A 13 16.57 7.42 1.27
CA PRO A 13 15.68 6.71 0.34
C PRO A 13 15.45 5.25 0.72
N ILE A 14 16.49 4.54 1.17
CA ILE A 14 16.38 3.15 1.62
C ILE A 14 15.53 3.05 2.89
N THR A 15 15.71 3.95 3.85
CA THR A 15 14.89 4.00 5.07
C THR A 15 13.43 4.31 4.75
N PHE A 16 13.17 5.31 3.91
CA PHE A 16 11.83 5.65 3.44
C PHE A 16 11.15 4.43 2.81
N LEU A 17 11.83 3.78 1.85
CA LEU A 17 11.31 2.60 1.20
C LEU A 17 11.04 1.47 2.19
N ALA A 18 11.99 1.16 3.07
CA ALA A 18 11.84 0.05 4.02
C ALA A 18 10.58 0.24 4.88
N VAL A 19 10.35 1.47 5.37
CA VAL A 19 9.13 1.81 6.12
C VAL A 19 7.89 1.71 5.24
N PHE A 20 7.90 2.35 4.06
CA PHE A 20 6.76 2.38 3.15
C PHE A 20 6.32 0.97 2.72
N MET A 21 7.28 0.13 2.35
CA MET A 21 7.03 -1.25 1.91
C MET A 21 6.66 -2.17 3.07
N THR A 22 7.14 -1.92 4.28
CA THR A 22 6.68 -2.65 5.48
C THR A 22 5.20 -2.36 5.75
N VAL A 23 4.81 -1.09 5.70
CA VAL A 23 3.39 -0.71 5.83
C VAL A 23 2.56 -1.34 4.70
N TYR A 24 3.05 -1.28 3.46
CA TYR A 24 2.35 -1.90 2.32
C TYR A 24 2.22 -3.43 2.47
N ALA A 25 3.23 -4.12 2.99
CA ALA A 25 3.15 -5.55 3.25
C ALA A 25 2.06 -5.90 4.29
N VAL A 26 1.92 -5.08 5.35
CA VAL A 26 0.81 -5.22 6.31
C VAL A 26 -0.54 -5.00 5.63
N ILE A 27 -0.65 -4.01 4.76
CA ILE A 27 -1.87 -3.76 3.99
C ILE A 27 -2.24 -4.97 3.12
N ILE A 28 -1.28 -5.55 2.39
CA ILE A 28 -1.51 -6.75 1.57
C ILE A 28 -1.93 -7.92 2.47
N ALA A 29 -1.30 -8.09 3.62
CA ALA A 29 -1.67 -9.15 4.57
C ALA A 29 -3.11 -9.00 5.09
N LEU A 30 -3.63 -7.77 5.23
CA LEU A 30 -5.02 -7.51 5.56
C LEU A 30 -5.96 -7.67 4.35
N ALA A 31 -5.48 -7.36 3.14
CA ALA A 31 -6.26 -7.38 1.91
C ALA A 31 -6.41 -8.77 1.30
N LYS A 32 -5.47 -9.69 1.58
CA LYS A 32 -5.42 -11.01 0.93
C LYS A 32 -6.67 -11.86 1.12
N ASP A 33 -7.33 -11.71 2.27
CA ASP A 33 -8.52 -12.49 2.61
C ASP A 33 -9.81 -11.82 2.10
N LEU A 34 -9.75 -10.58 1.57
CA LEU A 34 -10.92 -9.86 1.06
C LEU A 34 -11.73 -10.65 0.00
N PRO A 35 -11.09 -11.29 -1.00
CA PRO A 35 -11.80 -12.12 -1.98
C PRO A 35 -12.57 -13.30 -1.37
N ASP A 36 -12.09 -13.80 -0.23
CA ASP A 36 -12.55 -15.04 0.38
C ASP A 36 -13.63 -14.81 1.45
N VAL A 37 -13.82 -13.56 1.90
CA VAL A 37 -14.77 -13.19 2.97
C VAL A 37 -16.18 -13.72 2.74
N ALA A 38 -16.70 -13.66 1.51
CA ALA A 38 -18.05 -14.15 1.22
C ALA A 38 -18.18 -15.67 1.46
N GLY A 39 -17.13 -16.43 1.15
CA GLY A 39 -17.02 -17.85 1.48
C GLY A 39 -16.84 -18.06 2.98
N ASP A 40 -15.91 -17.33 3.61
CA ASP A 40 -15.62 -17.42 5.04
C ASP A 40 -16.88 -17.20 5.90
N VAL A 41 -17.67 -16.18 5.59
CA VAL A 41 -18.94 -15.89 6.28
C VAL A 41 -19.95 -17.01 6.07
N ARG A 42 -20.04 -17.57 4.86
CA ARG A 42 -20.97 -18.66 4.54
C ARG A 42 -20.62 -19.97 5.27
N TYR A 43 -19.33 -20.26 5.45
CA TYR A 43 -18.83 -21.49 6.05
C TYR A 43 -18.38 -21.33 7.51
N GLY A 44 -18.56 -20.16 8.12
CA GLY A 44 -18.26 -19.90 9.53
C GLY A 44 -16.77 -19.77 9.86
N VAL A 45 -15.92 -19.44 8.88
CA VAL A 45 -14.48 -19.22 9.07
C VAL A 45 -14.25 -17.80 9.60
N ALA A 46 -13.59 -17.68 10.74
CA ALA A 46 -13.32 -16.40 11.38
C ALA A 46 -11.95 -15.82 10.95
N THR A 47 -11.97 -14.86 10.04
CA THR A 47 -10.83 -14.02 9.64
C THR A 47 -11.05 -12.57 10.08
N PHE A 48 -10.01 -11.72 10.02
CA PHE A 48 -10.17 -10.29 10.31
C PHE A 48 -11.25 -9.66 9.43
N ALA A 49 -11.24 -10.00 8.14
CA ALA A 49 -12.17 -9.47 7.16
C ALA A 49 -13.58 -10.06 7.30
N SER A 50 -13.74 -11.33 7.67
CA SER A 50 -15.07 -11.93 7.92
C SER A 50 -15.74 -11.41 9.19
N ARG A 51 -14.97 -11.03 10.22
CA ARG A 51 -15.51 -10.37 11.42
C ARG A 51 -15.93 -8.92 11.19
N LEU A 52 -15.17 -8.18 10.38
CA LEU A 52 -15.42 -6.76 10.15
C LEU A 52 -16.51 -6.53 9.07
N GLY A 53 -16.64 -7.48 8.15
CA GLY A 53 -17.48 -7.39 6.95
C GLY A 53 -16.74 -6.75 5.78
N VAL A 54 -17.01 -7.25 4.57
CA VAL A 54 -16.31 -6.88 3.31
C VAL A 54 -16.20 -5.37 3.13
N ALA A 55 -17.32 -4.64 3.24
CA ALA A 55 -17.35 -3.21 2.99
C ALA A 55 -16.46 -2.41 3.96
N ARG A 56 -16.40 -2.81 5.24
CA ARG A 56 -15.54 -2.14 6.23
C ARG A 56 -14.08 -2.55 6.04
N ALA A 57 -13.81 -3.82 5.74
CA ALA A 57 -12.47 -4.31 5.47
C ALA A 57 -11.85 -3.62 4.24
N CYS A 58 -12.60 -3.47 3.15
CA CYS A 58 -12.19 -2.68 1.98
C CYS A 58 -11.86 -1.23 2.35
N LYS A 59 -12.70 -0.58 3.16
CA LYS A 59 -12.46 0.80 3.64
C LYS A 59 -11.17 0.91 4.46
N VAL A 60 -10.90 -0.06 5.34
CA VAL A 60 -9.66 -0.11 6.13
C VAL A 60 -8.45 -0.24 5.22
N VAL A 61 -8.47 -1.18 4.27
CA VAL A 61 -7.36 -1.38 3.32
C VAL A 61 -7.10 -0.09 2.53
N VAL A 62 -8.13 0.50 1.93
CA VAL A 62 -7.99 1.75 1.15
C VAL A 62 -7.52 2.91 2.03
N GLY A 63 -8.03 3.02 3.26
CA GLY A 63 -7.64 4.06 4.21
C GLY A 63 -6.17 3.96 4.59
N LEU A 64 -5.67 2.75 4.88
CA LEU A 64 -4.27 2.51 5.20
C LEU A 64 -3.36 2.79 3.99
N MET A 65 -3.76 2.37 2.79
CA MET A 65 -3.02 2.71 1.57
C MET A 65 -2.97 4.22 1.37
N GLY A 66 -4.10 4.91 1.48
CA GLY A 66 -4.18 6.36 1.38
C GLY A 66 -3.29 7.08 2.41
N ALA A 67 -3.30 6.62 3.66
CA ALA A 67 -2.43 7.16 4.70
C ALA A 67 -0.94 6.95 4.36
N ASN A 68 -0.57 5.80 3.80
CA ASN A 68 0.80 5.52 3.37
C ASN A 68 1.24 6.45 2.24
N TYR A 69 0.36 6.74 1.27
CA TYR A 69 0.61 7.72 0.20
C TYR A 69 0.76 9.14 0.76
N VAL A 70 -0.11 9.55 1.69
CA VAL A 70 0.00 10.86 2.36
C VAL A 70 1.31 10.99 3.11
N MET A 71 1.73 9.93 3.81
CA MET A 71 3.03 9.87 4.47
C MET A 71 4.18 10.05 3.47
N ALA A 72 4.15 9.38 2.31
CA ALA A 72 5.17 9.53 1.29
C ALA A 72 5.25 10.96 0.73
N VAL A 73 4.10 11.59 0.47
CA VAL A 73 4.05 12.99 0.04
C VAL A 73 4.60 13.92 1.13
N ALA A 74 4.26 13.68 2.41
CA ALA A 74 4.80 14.45 3.52
C ALA A 74 6.32 14.30 3.65
N VAL A 75 6.85 13.08 3.52
CA VAL A 75 8.31 12.83 3.49
C VAL A 75 8.97 13.60 2.34
N ALA A 76 8.38 13.58 1.15
CA ALA A 76 8.91 14.31 0.00
C ALA A 76 8.99 15.83 0.25
N LEU A 77 8.00 16.41 0.95
CA LEU A 77 7.96 17.84 1.26
C LEU A 77 8.92 18.24 2.39
N LEU A 78 9.10 17.38 3.38
CA LEU A 78 9.81 17.69 4.63
C LEU A 78 11.26 17.21 4.66
N ALA A 79 11.63 16.19 3.89
CA ALA A 79 12.99 15.62 3.90
C ALA A 79 14.03 16.67 3.46
N PRO A 80 15.25 16.74 4.05
CA PRO A 80 16.30 17.70 3.67
C PRO A 80 16.68 17.68 2.17
N ALA A 81 17.26 18.77 1.66
CA ALA A 81 17.67 18.85 0.26
C ALA A 81 18.74 17.78 -0.02
N GLY A 82 18.56 17.03 -1.11
CA GLY A 82 19.46 15.93 -1.48
C GLY A 82 19.24 14.61 -0.71
N ALA A 83 18.34 14.58 0.29
CA ALA A 83 18.03 13.34 1.00
C ALA A 83 17.18 12.37 0.17
N ILE A 84 16.26 12.89 -0.66
CA ILE A 84 15.38 12.13 -1.55
C ILE A 84 15.07 12.99 -2.77
N ARG A 85 14.71 12.39 -3.91
CA ARG A 85 14.25 13.13 -5.10
C ARG A 85 12.83 13.64 -4.88
N ARG A 86 12.70 14.69 -4.05
CA ARG A 86 11.43 15.27 -3.56
C ARG A 86 10.35 15.39 -4.64
N GLY A 87 10.69 15.93 -5.82
CA GLY A 87 9.74 16.10 -6.91
C GLY A 87 9.18 14.78 -7.44
N VAL A 88 10.05 13.79 -7.67
CA VAL A 88 9.64 12.46 -8.14
C VAL A 88 8.85 11.75 -7.05
N CYS A 89 9.37 11.72 -5.82
CA CYS A 89 8.70 11.10 -4.68
C CYS A 89 7.30 11.70 -4.45
N GLY A 90 7.19 13.03 -4.33
CA GLY A 90 5.91 13.68 -4.05
C GLY A 90 4.89 13.51 -5.17
N VAL A 91 5.28 13.78 -6.42
CA VAL A 91 4.34 13.72 -7.56
C VAL A 91 3.92 12.29 -7.84
N ALA A 92 4.84 11.33 -7.84
CA ALA A 92 4.51 9.94 -8.16
C ALA A 92 3.55 9.34 -7.11
N HIS A 93 3.82 9.50 -5.81
CA HIS A 93 2.94 8.99 -4.76
C HIS A 93 1.59 9.73 -4.71
N ALA A 94 1.55 11.03 -5.04
CA ALA A 94 0.29 11.76 -5.18
C ALA A 94 -0.55 11.22 -6.34
N LEU A 95 0.07 10.92 -7.50
CA LEU A 95 -0.60 10.32 -8.64
C LEU A 95 -1.12 8.92 -8.33
N LEU A 96 -0.30 8.06 -7.71
CA LEU A 96 -0.70 6.71 -7.29
C LEU A 96 -1.81 6.74 -6.23
N GLY A 97 -1.77 7.69 -5.28
CA GLY A 97 -2.87 7.96 -4.35
C GLY A 97 -4.14 8.41 -5.07
N GLY A 98 -4.02 9.22 -6.13
CA GLY A 98 -5.13 9.59 -7.01
C GLY A 98 -5.73 8.38 -7.75
N VAL A 99 -4.88 7.49 -8.26
CA VAL A 99 -5.30 6.22 -8.88
C VAL A 99 -6.05 5.37 -7.86
N LEU A 100 -5.53 5.20 -6.63
CA LEU A 100 -6.22 4.50 -5.55
C LEU A 100 -7.61 5.09 -5.29
N ALA A 101 -7.72 6.41 -5.17
CA ALA A 101 -8.99 7.08 -4.94
C ALA A 101 -9.99 6.87 -6.10
N TRP A 102 -9.50 6.81 -7.34
CA TRP A 102 -10.32 6.49 -8.51
C TRP A 102 -10.77 5.03 -8.55
N ARG A 103 -9.89 4.09 -8.18
CA ARG A 103 -10.23 2.66 -8.07
C ARG A 103 -11.23 2.41 -6.95
N TYR A 104 -11.07 3.08 -5.81
CA TYR A 104 -12.00 2.97 -4.70
C TYR A 104 -13.42 3.41 -5.06
N ARG A 105 -13.59 4.43 -5.92
CA ARG A 105 -14.91 4.85 -6.42
C ARG A 105 -15.60 3.79 -7.30
N GLN A 106 -14.83 2.88 -7.90
CA GLN A 106 -15.35 1.78 -8.71
C GLN A 106 -15.58 0.49 -7.90
N LEU A 107 -15.11 0.45 -6.66
CA LEU A 107 -15.22 -0.72 -5.81
C LEU A 107 -16.66 -0.86 -5.31
N ASP A 108 -17.27 -1.99 -5.66
CA ASP A 108 -18.55 -2.43 -5.10
C ASP A 108 -18.26 -3.56 -4.11
N PRO A 109 -18.39 -3.33 -2.79
CA PRO A 109 -18.12 -4.36 -1.79
C PRO A 109 -19.21 -5.44 -1.71
N THR A 110 -20.30 -5.32 -2.48
CA THR A 110 -21.38 -6.32 -2.56
C THR A 110 -21.19 -7.29 -3.74
N ASP A 111 -20.40 -6.90 -4.75
CA ASP A 111 -20.00 -7.75 -5.87
C ASP A 111 -18.67 -8.46 -5.56
N ALA A 112 -18.72 -9.79 -5.42
CA ALA A 112 -17.54 -10.61 -5.14
C ALA A 112 -16.47 -10.51 -6.24
N ASP A 113 -16.86 -10.34 -7.50
CA ASP A 113 -15.90 -10.15 -8.59
C ASP A 113 -15.25 -8.76 -8.52
N SER A 114 -15.98 -7.74 -8.05
CA SER A 114 -15.43 -6.40 -7.80
C SER A 114 -14.36 -6.44 -6.71
N VAL A 115 -14.62 -7.14 -5.60
CA VAL A 115 -13.64 -7.31 -4.51
C VAL A 115 -12.42 -8.11 -4.97
N LYS A 116 -12.62 -9.18 -5.73
CA LYS A 116 -11.52 -9.95 -6.36
C LYS A 116 -10.68 -9.08 -7.28
N ARG A 117 -11.31 -8.28 -8.16
CA ARG A 117 -10.60 -7.35 -9.06
C ARG A 117 -9.81 -6.31 -8.26
N PHE A 118 -10.40 -5.74 -7.21
CA PHE A 118 -9.74 -4.76 -6.36
C PHE A 118 -8.47 -5.33 -5.72
N TYR A 119 -8.55 -6.50 -5.10
CA TYR A 119 -7.35 -7.14 -4.54
C TYR A 119 -6.34 -7.53 -5.63
N ASN A 120 -6.74 -8.35 -6.60
CA ASN A 120 -5.81 -8.96 -7.55
C ASN A 120 -5.18 -7.96 -8.53
N ARG A 121 -5.94 -6.96 -8.97
CA ARG A 121 -5.47 -5.99 -9.96
C ARG A 121 -5.05 -4.69 -9.32
N ASP A 122 -5.88 -4.12 -8.46
CA ASP A 122 -5.67 -2.73 -8.03
C ASP A 122 -4.65 -2.65 -6.89
N VAL A 123 -4.76 -3.50 -5.84
CA VAL A 123 -3.79 -3.52 -4.73
C VAL A 123 -2.40 -3.99 -5.20
N TRP A 124 -2.34 -5.10 -5.93
CA TRP A 124 -1.08 -5.62 -6.48
C TRP A 124 -0.51 -4.75 -7.60
N GLY A 125 -1.35 -4.19 -8.47
CA GLY A 125 -0.90 -3.28 -9.53
C GLY A 125 -0.24 -2.03 -8.97
N LEU A 126 -0.82 -1.43 -7.92
CA LEU A 126 -0.21 -0.32 -7.21
C LEU A 126 1.11 -0.74 -6.53
N PHE A 127 1.18 -1.92 -5.93
CA PHE A 127 2.42 -2.44 -5.34
C PHE A 127 3.55 -2.59 -6.36
N TYR A 128 3.25 -3.12 -7.55
CA TYR A 128 4.24 -3.22 -8.61
C TYR A 128 4.67 -1.86 -9.15
N ALA A 129 3.75 -0.89 -9.22
CA ALA A 129 4.08 0.48 -9.58
C ALA A 129 5.06 1.10 -8.57
N GLU A 130 4.89 0.84 -7.27
CA GLU A 130 5.82 1.28 -6.22
C GLU A 130 7.21 0.66 -6.37
N TYR A 131 7.27 -0.64 -6.65
CA TYR A 131 8.52 -1.31 -6.95
C TYR A 131 9.23 -0.72 -8.16
N ALA A 132 8.50 -0.40 -9.22
CA ALA A 132 9.04 0.25 -10.40
C ALA A 132 9.50 1.69 -10.12
N LEU A 133 8.85 2.38 -9.17
CA LEU A 133 9.17 3.75 -8.78
C LEU A 133 10.47 3.84 -7.96
N PHE A 134 10.82 2.80 -7.18
CA PHE A 134 11.99 2.77 -6.29
C PHE A 134 13.23 3.46 -6.88
N PRO A 135 13.76 3.08 -8.06
CA PRO A 135 15.06 3.57 -8.52
C PRO A 135 15.08 5.09 -8.78
N PHE A 136 13.91 5.73 -8.78
CA PHE A 136 13.73 7.13 -9.12
C PHE A 136 13.43 8.03 -7.92
N VAL A 137 13.25 7.45 -6.73
CA VAL A 137 12.95 8.15 -5.46
C VAL A 137 14.23 8.42 -4.70
#